data_AF-A0A7J8RND0-F1
#
_entry.id   AF-A0A7J8RND0-F1
#
_cell.length_a   1.000
_cell.length_b   1.000
_cell.length_c   1.000
_cell.angle_alpha   90.00
_cell.angle_beta   90.00
_cell.angle_gamma   90.00
#
_symmetry.space_group_name_H-M   'P 1'
#
loop_
_entity.id
_entity.type
_entity.pdbx_description
1 polymer ?
#
loop_
_entity_poly.entity_id
_entity_poly.type
_entity_poly.pdbx_seq_one_letter_code
_entity_poly.pdbx_strand_id
1 'polypeptide(L)'
;MYSNFKEQAIEYVKQAVQEDNAGNYSKAFPLYMNALEYFKTHLKYEKNPKIREAITQKFTEYLRRAEEIRAVLDEGGPGPASNGDAAVATRPKSKPKSGGGEGGDGEDPEQAKLRAGLNSAIIREKPNVKWNDVAGLESAKQALQEAVILPVKFPQFFTGKRRPWRAFLLYGPPGTGKSYLAKAVATEADSTFFSFSSVMQLPPSFYLEKGIGGSSKDGLLCMHHWILMADRWQYSHIVVCSNRFPTFSASVSSSDLVSKWMGESEKLVSNLFEMARDSAPSIIFIDEIDSLCGQRGEGNESEASRRIKTELLVQMQGVGHNDQKVLVLAATNTPYALDQAIRRRFDKRIYIPLPDVKARQHMFKVHLGDTPHNLTESDFENLARRTEGFSGSDISVCVKDVLFEPVRKTQDAMFFFKTPNNMWMPCGPKQPGAVQITMQELAAKGLAAQILPPPISRSDFDKVLARQRPTVSKADLEVHERFTKEFGEEG
;
A
#
# COMPACT_ATOMS: atom_id res chain seq x y z
N MET A 1 32.55 -16.34 20.68
CA MET A 1 31.11 -16.63 20.47
C MET A 1 30.63 -16.44 19.01
N TYR A 2 31.51 -16.35 18.00
CA TYR A 2 31.12 -16.06 16.61
C TYR A 2 31.17 -17.27 15.65
N SER A 3 31.29 -18.50 16.16
CA SER A 3 31.72 -19.64 15.34
C SER A 3 30.62 -20.59 14.86
N ASN A 4 29.35 -20.44 15.28
CA ASN A 4 28.36 -21.52 15.08
C ASN A 4 27.20 -21.24 14.11
N PHE A 5 27.08 -20.04 13.54
CA PHE A 5 25.96 -19.72 12.65
C PHE A 5 25.99 -20.50 11.33
N LYS A 6 27.19 -20.80 10.82
CA LYS A 6 27.36 -21.61 9.61
C LYS A 6 26.95 -23.06 9.84
N GLU A 7 27.35 -23.64 10.96
CA GLU A 7 27.02 -25.03 11.31
C GLU A 7 25.53 -25.20 11.56
N GLN A 8 24.91 -24.24 12.26
CA GLN A 8 23.46 -24.19 12.45
C GLN A 8 22.69 -24.05 11.13
N ALA A 9 23.15 -23.19 10.22
CA ALA A 9 22.53 -23.08 8.89
C ALA A 9 22.56 -24.42 8.14
N ILE A 10 23.69 -25.14 8.18
CA ILE A 10 23.85 -26.44 7.53
C ILE A 10 22.96 -27.51 8.18
N GLU A 11 22.81 -27.48 9.50
CA GLU A 11 21.94 -28.42 10.22
C GLU A 11 20.46 -28.23 9.84
N TYR A 12 19.98 -26.98 9.81
CA TYR A 12 18.62 -26.68 9.36
C TYR A 12 18.39 -27.05 7.89
N VAL A 13 19.38 -26.84 7.00
CA VAL A 13 19.28 -27.30 5.61
C VAL A 13 19.17 -28.82 5.52
N LYS A 14 19.96 -29.57 6.30
CA LYS A 14 19.89 -31.04 6.28
C LYS A 14 18.51 -31.54 6.68
N GLN A 15 17.93 -30.95 7.73
CA GLN A 15 16.56 -31.27 8.17
C GLN A 15 15.53 -30.85 7.12
N ALA A 16 15.68 -29.66 6.52
CA ALA A 16 14.78 -29.16 5.47
C ALA A 16 14.76 -30.08 4.25
N VAL A 17 15.94 -30.50 3.76
CA VAL A 17 16.08 -31.41 2.62
C VAL A 17 15.52 -32.80 2.94
N GLN A 18 15.67 -33.28 4.18
CA GLN A 18 15.11 -34.56 4.60
C GLN A 18 13.58 -34.54 4.57
N GLU A 19 12.96 -33.48 5.10
CA GLU A 19 11.50 -33.31 5.08
C GLU A 19 10.97 -33.02 3.66
N ASP A 20 11.72 -32.28 2.84
CA ASP A 20 11.39 -32.02 1.44
C ASP A 20 11.40 -33.31 0.60
N ASN A 21 12.42 -34.15 0.76
CA ASN A 21 12.49 -35.47 0.13
C ASN A 21 11.42 -36.43 0.65
N ALA A 22 10.95 -36.25 1.89
CA ALA A 22 9.83 -37.01 2.45
C ALA A 22 8.45 -36.49 1.97
N GLY A 23 8.39 -35.41 1.18
CA GLY A 23 7.15 -34.79 0.73
C GLY A 23 6.42 -33.99 1.81
N ASN A 24 7.05 -33.75 2.97
CA ASN A 24 6.48 -33.02 4.09
C ASN A 24 6.72 -31.50 3.94
N TYR A 25 6.12 -30.92 2.89
CA TYR A 25 6.30 -29.51 2.50
C TYR A 25 5.96 -28.51 3.62
N SER A 26 4.96 -28.82 4.46
CA SER A 26 4.56 -27.97 5.59
C SER A 26 5.62 -27.86 6.69
N LYS A 27 6.47 -28.88 6.84
CA LYS A 27 7.62 -28.88 7.77
C LYS A 27 8.90 -28.42 7.10
N ALA A 28 9.09 -28.72 5.82
CA ALA A 28 10.27 -28.32 5.06
C ALA A 28 10.38 -26.79 4.89
N PHE A 29 9.26 -26.11 4.62
CA PHE A 29 9.23 -24.66 4.41
C PHE A 29 9.82 -23.84 5.59
N PRO A 30 9.33 -23.98 6.84
CA PRO A 30 9.90 -23.22 7.96
C PRO A 30 11.37 -23.57 8.24
N LEU A 31 11.81 -24.80 7.98
CA LEU A 31 13.21 -25.21 8.13
C LEU A 31 14.12 -24.51 7.10
N TYR A 32 13.68 -24.38 5.85
CA TYR A 32 14.39 -23.59 4.83
C TYR A 32 14.47 -22.10 5.21
N MET A 33 13.38 -21.52 5.72
CA MET A 33 13.36 -20.11 6.15
C MET A 33 14.34 -19.85 7.31
N ASN A 34 14.38 -20.75 8.29
CA ASN A 34 15.33 -20.67 9.41
C ASN A 34 16.78 -20.78 8.91
N ALA A 35 17.07 -21.73 8.01
CA ALA A 35 18.40 -21.86 7.41
C ALA A 35 18.87 -20.58 6.70
N LEU A 36 17.97 -19.93 5.94
CA LEU A 36 18.26 -18.68 5.24
C LEU A 36 18.55 -17.53 6.22
N GLU A 37 17.86 -17.46 7.35
CA GLU A 37 18.15 -16.45 8.38
C GLU A 37 19.56 -16.59 8.97
N TYR A 38 19.99 -17.83 9.24
CA TYR A 38 21.35 -18.12 9.70
C TYR A 38 22.41 -17.84 8.63
N PHE A 39 22.16 -18.18 7.36
CA PHE A 39 23.06 -17.82 6.25
C PHE A 39 23.17 -16.30 6.07
N LYS A 40 22.05 -15.57 6.15
CA LYS A 40 22.03 -14.09 6.08
C LYS A 40 22.86 -13.48 7.19
N THR A 41 22.75 -14.02 8.40
CA THR A 41 23.54 -13.57 9.55
C THR A 41 25.02 -13.88 9.35
N HIS A 42 25.37 -15.08 8.86
CA HIS A 42 26.75 -15.45 8.57
C HIS A 42 27.38 -14.56 7.47
N LEU A 43 26.64 -14.23 6.41
CA LEU A 43 27.07 -13.34 5.33
C LEU A 43 27.38 -11.90 5.79
N LYS A 44 26.77 -11.43 6.89
CA LYS A 44 27.10 -10.11 7.48
C LYS A 44 28.51 -10.05 8.05
N TYR A 45 29.04 -11.18 8.54
CA TYR A 45 30.32 -11.25 9.24
C TYR A 45 31.43 -11.92 8.42
N GLU A 46 31.11 -12.52 7.27
CA GLU A 46 32.07 -13.15 6.37
C GLU A 46 32.80 -12.10 5.51
N LYS A 47 34.14 -12.08 5.63
CA LYS A 47 35.01 -11.09 4.95
C LYS A 47 35.68 -11.67 3.70
N ASN A 48 35.71 -13.00 3.54
CA ASN A 48 36.35 -13.63 2.40
C ASN A 48 35.41 -13.64 1.17
N PRO A 49 35.78 -12.98 0.05
CA PRO A 49 34.90 -12.83 -1.12
C PRO A 49 34.56 -14.16 -1.80
N LYS A 50 35.48 -15.13 -1.85
CA LYS A 50 35.23 -16.44 -2.49
C LYS A 50 34.23 -17.28 -1.70
N ILE A 51 34.32 -17.24 -0.37
CA ILE A 51 33.41 -17.97 0.53
C ILE A 51 32.03 -17.31 0.50
N ARG A 52 31.99 -15.98 0.48
CA ARG A 52 30.76 -15.20 0.38
C ARG A 52 30.00 -15.51 -0.91
N GLU A 53 30.69 -15.60 -2.05
CA GLU A 53 30.09 -15.96 -3.34
C GLU A 53 29.51 -17.38 -3.31
N ALA A 54 30.25 -18.37 -2.80
CA ALA A 54 29.79 -19.75 -2.68
C ALA A 54 28.56 -19.89 -1.75
N ILE A 55 28.54 -19.17 -0.62
CA ILE A 55 27.39 -19.16 0.29
C ILE A 55 26.20 -18.44 -0.36
N THR A 56 26.43 -17.37 -1.10
CA THR A 56 25.36 -16.63 -1.80
C THR A 56 24.70 -17.48 -2.89
N GLN A 57 25.48 -18.25 -3.64
CA GLN A 57 24.94 -19.22 -4.61
C GLN A 57 24.02 -20.25 -3.94
N LYS A 58 24.47 -20.82 -2.82
CA LYS A 58 23.66 -21.77 -2.02
C LYS A 58 22.44 -21.12 -1.38
N PHE A 59 22.55 -19.88 -0.93
CA PHE A 59 21.42 -19.11 -0.41
C PHE A 59 20.32 -18.95 -1.46
N THR A 60 20.67 -18.58 -2.69
CA THR A 60 19.71 -18.43 -3.79
C THR A 60 19.08 -19.76 -4.19
N GLU A 61 19.84 -20.86 -4.17
CA GLU A 61 19.33 -22.21 -4.44
C GLU A 61 18.24 -22.62 -3.42
N TYR A 62 18.51 -22.43 -2.13
CA TYR A 62 17.54 -22.77 -1.08
C TYR A 62 16.35 -21.81 -1.03
N LEU A 63 16.55 -20.53 -1.34
CA LEU A 63 15.46 -19.55 -1.44
C LEU A 63 14.48 -19.94 -2.55
N ARG A 64 15.00 -20.28 -3.74
CA ARG A 64 14.19 -20.74 -4.86
C ARG A 64 13.38 -22.00 -4.49
N ARG A 65 14.01 -22.96 -3.81
CA ARG A 65 13.30 -24.17 -3.36
C ARG A 65 12.20 -23.86 -2.34
N ALA A 66 12.44 -22.93 -1.42
CA ALA A 66 11.41 -22.50 -0.47
C ALA A 66 10.23 -21.80 -1.15
N GLU A 67 10.47 -21.01 -2.20
CA GLU A 67 9.42 -20.39 -3.02
C GLU A 67 8.60 -21.43 -3.79
N GLU A 68 9.24 -22.46 -4.35
CA GLU A 68 8.55 -23.60 -4.99
C GLU A 68 7.65 -24.34 -3.99
N ILE A 69 8.16 -24.64 -2.79
CA ILE A 69 7.38 -25.30 -1.73
C ILE A 69 6.20 -24.44 -1.30
N ARG A 70 6.39 -23.12 -1.20
CA ARG A 70 5.31 -22.18 -0.85
C ARG A 70 4.21 -22.17 -1.90
N ALA A 71 4.55 -22.14 -3.19
CA ALA A 71 3.57 -22.20 -4.26
C ALA A 71 2.73 -23.48 -4.21
N VAL A 72 3.34 -24.62 -3.86
CA VAL A 72 2.62 -25.91 -3.68
C VAL A 72 1.68 -25.88 -2.47
N LEU A 73 2.11 -25.27 -1.36
CA LEU A 73 1.27 -25.11 -0.16
C LEU A 73 0.07 -24.17 -0.40
N ASP A 74 0.23 -23.15 -1.25
CA ASP A 74 -0.82 -22.19 -1.59
C ASP A 74 -1.82 -22.74 -2.64
N GLU A 75 -1.43 -23.66 -3.53
CA GLU A 75 -2.28 -24.19 -4.62
C GLU A 75 -2.89 -25.60 -4.39
N GLY A 76 -2.48 -26.36 -3.37
CA GLY A 76 -3.14 -27.63 -2.99
C GLY A 76 -3.07 -28.78 -4.02
N GLY A 77 -2.12 -28.75 -4.96
CA GLY A 77 -1.92 -29.75 -6.03
C GLY A 77 -0.68 -30.66 -5.84
N PRO A 78 -0.50 -31.71 -6.67
CA PRO A 78 0.47 -32.78 -6.43
C PRO A 78 1.91 -32.28 -6.56
N GLY A 79 2.76 -32.71 -5.64
CA GLY A 79 4.11 -32.18 -5.42
C GLY A 79 5.09 -32.36 -6.59
N PRO A 80 6.15 -31.54 -6.66
CA PRO A 80 7.18 -31.62 -7.69
C PRO A 80 7.95 -32.94 -7.61
N ALA A 81 8.18 -33.56 -8.78
CA ALA A 81 8.88 -34.82 -8.93
C ALA A 81 10.29 -34.79 -8.30
N SER A 82 10.58 -35.76 -7.43
CA SER A 82 11.91 -35.99 -6.87
C SER A 82 12.86 -36.50 -7.95
N ASN A 83 13.88 -35.73 -8.30
CA ASN A 83 15.06 -36.25 -8.99
C ASN A 83 16.26 -36.18 -8.07
N GLY A 84 16.59 -37.33 -7.49
CA GLY A 84 17.87 -37.58 -6.86
C GLY A 84 18.95 -37.96 -7.89
N ASP A 85 20.16 -37.62 -7.50
CA ASP A 85 21.48 -38.07 -7.95
C ASP A 85 22.16 -37.47 -9.18
N ALA A 86 23.33 -36.88 -8.85
CA ALA A 86 24.41 -36.49 -9.72
C ALA A 86 25.20 -37.72 -10.18
N ALA A 87 25.49 -37.81 -11.47
CA ALA A 87 26.64 -38.56 -11.99
C ALA A 87 27.25 -37.83 -13.20
N VAL A 88 28.57 -37.69 -13.11
CA VAL A 88 29.50 -37.19 -14.13
C VAL A 88 29.45 -38.07 -15.38
N ALA A 89 29.34 -37.47 -16.58
CA ALA A 89 30.24 -37.68 -17.72
C ALA A 89 29.60 -37.35 -19.09
N THR A 90 30.44 -36.77 -19.95
CA THR A 90 30.43 -36.83 -21.43
C THR A 90 29.34 -36.11 -22.23
N ARG A 91 29.79 -35.02 -22.88
CA ARG A 91 29.34 -34.54 -24.20
C ARG A 91 29.11 -35.71 -25.17
N PRO A 92 28.10 -35.60 -26.06
CA PRO A 92 28.46 -35.21 -27.42
C PRO A 92 27.50 -34.20 -28.08
N LYS A 93 28.06 -33.49 -29.06
CA LYS A 93 27.41 -32.56 -30.00
C LYS A 93 26.34 -33.27 -30.84
N SER A 94 25.22 -32.60 -31.08
CA SER A 94 24.52 -32.67 -32.38
C SER A 94 23.92 -31.31 -32.75
N LYS A 95 24.11 -30.95 -34.02
CA LYS A 95 23.70 -29.70 -34.67
C LYS A 95 22.22 -29.77 -35.09
N PRO A 96 21.58 -28.63 -35.41
CA PRO A 96 20.13 -28.51 -35.52
C PRO A 96 19.60 -29.09 -36.83
N LYS A 97 18.38 -29.62 -36.80
CA LYS A 97 17.63 -29.97 -38.02
C LYS A 97 16.46 -29.01 -38.16
N SER A 98 16.53 -28.23 -39.23
CA SER A 98 15.50 -27.33 -39.73
C SER A 98 14.26 -28.11 -40.21
N GLY A 99 13.09 -27.54 -39.94
CA GLY A 99 11.81 -27.97 -40.51
C GLY A 99 10.74 -26.99 -40.06
N GLY A 100 10.39 -26.04 -40.94
CA GLY A 100 9.40 -25.01 -40.68
C GLY A 100 7.95 -25.51 -40.73
N GLY A 101 7.06 -24.74 -40.11
CA GLY A 101 5.61 -24.95 -40.12
C GLY A 101 4.92 -24.06 -39.08
N GLU A 102 4.44 -22.92 -39.57
CA GLU A 102 3.69 -21.80 -38.98
C GLU A 102 2.71 -22.04 -37.82
N GLY A 103 2.57 -20.98 -37.00
CA GLY A 103 1.26 -20.55 -36.50
C GLY A 103 0.96 -20.75 -35.02
N GLY A 104 1.72 -20.10 -34.14
CA GLY A 104 1.33 -19.88 -32.75
C GLY A 104 2.03 -18.65 -32.22
N ASP A 105 1.27 -17.66 -31.76
CA ASP A 105 1.76 -16.46 -31.09
C ASP A 105 2.59 -16.87 -29.88
N GLY A 106 3.89 -17.06 -30.10
CA GLY A 106 4.86 -17.20 -29.04
C GLY A 106 4.99 -15.83 -28.41
N GLU A 107 4.46 -15.67 -27.19
CA GLU A 107 4.82 -14.55 -26.33
C GLU A 107 6.35 -14.43 -26.35
N ASP A 108 6.85 -13.27 -26.77
CA ASP A 108 8.27 -12.98 -26.73
C ASP A 108 8.76 -13.19 -25.28
N PRO A 109 9.81 -14.01 -25.04
CA PRO A 109 10.33 -14.23 -23.68
C PRO A 109 10.67 -12.92 -22.94
N GLU A 110 10.97 -11.84 -23.67
CA GLU A 110 11.11 -10.49 -23.08
C GLU A 110 9.76 -9.92 -22.59
N GLN A 111 8.68 -10.09 -23.35
CA GLN A 111 7.32 -9.68 -22.99
C GLN A 111 6.78 -10.48 -21.80
N ALA A 112 7.04 -11.80 -21.76
CA ALA A 112 6.68 -12.64 -20.62
C ALA A 112 7.43 -12.23 -19.33
N LYS A 113 8.72 -11.87 -19.43
CA LYS A 113 9.51 -11.35 -18.30
C LYS A 113 8.99 -9.99 -17.82
N LEU A 114 8.58 -9.10 -18.73
CA LEU A 114 7.96 -7.83 -18.41
C LEU A 114 6.57 -8.02 -17.76
N ARG A 115 5.75 -8.95 -18.26
CA ARG A 115 4.46 -9.33 -17.66
C ARG A 115 4.63 -9.89 -16.25
N ALA A 116 5.66 -10.71 -16.02
CA ALA A 116 6.01 -11.20 -14.67
C ALA A 116 6.47 -10.06 -13.74
N GLY A 117 7.30 -9.13 -14.22
CA GLY A 117 7.69 -7.93 -13.46
C GLY A 117 6.50 -7.02 -13.14
N LEU A 118 5.57 -6.87 -14.08
CA LEU A 118 4.32 -6.11 -13.91
C LEU A 118 3.37 -6.74 -12.91
N ASN A 119 3.22 -8.07 -12.90
CA ASN A 119 2.41 -8.74 -11.88
C ASN A 119 2.91 -8.46 -10.45
N SER A 120 4.20 -8.12 -10.28
CA SER A 120 4.74 -7.73 -8.97
C SER A 120 4.52 -6.24 -8.63
N ALA A 121 4.46 -5.35 -9.64
CA ALA A 121 4.26 -3.92 -9.46
C ALA A 121 2.78 -3.51 -9.41
N ILE A 122 1.93 -4.28 -10.08
CA ILE A 122 0.48 -4.08 -10.15
C ILE A 122 -0.16 -4.82 -8.97
N ILE A 123 -0.63 -4.06 -7.99
CA ILE A 123 -1.40 -4.62 -6.88
C ILE A 123 -2.79 -4.97 -7.40
N ARG A 124 -3.06 -6.26 -7.60
CA ARG A 124 -4.41 -6.80 -7.77
C ARG A 124 -5.01 -7.01 -6.38
N GLU A 125 -5.71 -6.00 -5.88
CA GLU A 125 -6.42 -6.09 -4.60
C GLU A 125 -7.94 -6.09 -4.84
N LYS A 126 -8.68 -6.91 -4.09
CA LYS A 126 -10.11 -6.64 -3.84
C LYS A 126 -10.18 -5.84 -2.55
N PRO A 127 -10.27 -4.50 -2.61
CA PRO A 127 -10.45 -3.71 -1.39
C PRO A 127 -11.72 -4.15 -0.66
N ASN A 128 -11.78 -3.91 0.64
CA ASN A 128 -12.95 -4.19 1.48
C ASN A 128 -13.43 -2.88 2.12
N VAL A 129 -13.80 -1.92 1.27
CA VAL A 129 -14.33 -0.62 1.68
C VAL A 129 -15.74 -0.50 1.11
N LYS A 130 -16.75 -0.29 1.96
CA LYS A 130 -18.15 -0.21 1.52
C LYS A 130 -18.58 1.24 1.29
N TRP A 131 -19.69 1.44 0.57
CA TRP A 131 -20.25 2.79 0.38
C TRP A 131 -20.62 3.50 1.70
N ASN A 132 -21.02 2.73 2.72
CA ASN A 132 -21.38 3.25 4.04
C ASN A 132 -20.18 3.78 4.83
N ASP A 133 -18.97 3.35 4.48
CA ASP A 133 -17.73 3.81 5.12
C ASP A 133 -17.30 5.18 4.57
N VAL A 134 -17.79 5.55 3.38
CA VAL A 134 -17.53 6.86 2.76
C VAL A 134 -18.61 7.86 3.20
N ALA A 135 -18.20 8.87 3.97
CA ALA A 135 -19.12 9.90 4.47
C ALA A 135 -19.39 10.98 3.40
N GLY A 136 -20.67 11.27 3.12
CA GLY A 136 -21.08 12.31 2.17
C GLY A 136 -20.82 11.94 0.70
N LEU A 137 -20.61 12.95 -0.15
CA LEU A 137 -20.28 12.81 -1.58
C LEU A 137 -21.35 12.02 -2.38
N GLU A 138 -22.63 12.24 -2.09
CA GLU A 138 -23.72 11.46 -2.69
C GLU A 138 -23.81 11.65 -4.21
N SER A 139 -23.50 12.85 -4.72
CA SER A 139 -23.45 13.12 -6.17
C SER A 139 -22.31 12.33 -6.82
N ALA A 140 -21.10 12.38 -6.25
CA ALA A 140 -19.96 11.61 -6.74
C ALA A 140 -20.20 10.09 -6.67
N LYS A 141 -20.77 9.59 -5.55
CA LYS A 141 -21.14 8.18 -5.40
C LYS A 141 -22.13 7.76 -6.47
N GLN A 142 -23.19 8.54 -6.70
CA GLN A 142 -24.19 8.25 -7.73
C GLN A 142 -23.56 8.22 -9.12
N ALA A 143 -22.75 9.23 -9.46
CA ALA A 143 -22.09 9.29 -10.77
C ALA A 143 -21.17 8.08 -11.01
N LEU A 144 -20.42 7.64 -10.00
CA LEU A 144 -19.56 6.47 -10.08
C LEU A 144 -20.37 5.17 -10.11
N GLN A 145 -21.43 5.04 -9.31
CA GLN A 145 -22.31 3.87 -9.35
C GLN A 145 -22.99 3.71 -10.72
N GLU A 146 -23.50 4.80 -11.29
CA GLU A 146 -24.07 4.81 -12.64
C GLU A 146 -23.02 4.44 -13.70
N ALA A 147 -21.77 4.88 -13.54
CA ALA A 147 -20.71 4.56 -14.48
C ALA A 147 -20.27 3.09 -14.44
N VAL A 148 -20.25 2.48 -13.25
CA VAL A 148 -19.67 1.14 -13.08
C VAL A 148 -20.73 0.06 -13.02
N ILE A 149 -21.80 0.26 -12.25
CA ILE A 149 -22.81 -0.76 -12.01
C ILE A 149 -23.80 -0.84 -13.17
N LEU A 150 -24.19 0.31 -13.75
CA LEU A 150 -25.22 0.35 -14.79
C LEU A 150 -24.81 -0.43 -16.07
N PRO A 151 -23.58 -0.31 -16.60
CA PRO A 151 -23.17 -1.06 -17.78
C PRO A 151 -23.07 -2.57 -17.55
N VAL A 152 -22.71 -2.98 -16.33
CA VAL A 152 -22.62 -4.39 -15.96
C VAL A 152 -24.02 -4.99 -15.79
N LYS A 153 -24.93 -4.26 -15.13
CA LYS A 153 -26.28 -4.75 -14.79
C LYS A 153 -27.25 -4.67 -15.97
N PHE A 154 -27.13 -3.65 -16.82
CA PHE A 154 -28.02 -3.45 -17.97
C PHE A 154 -27.23 -3.15 -19.27
N PRO A 155 -26.46 -4.14 -19.80
CA PRO A 155 -25.68 -3.96 -21.02
C PRO A 155 -26.51 -3.47 -22.23
N GLN A 156 -27.79 -3.88 -22.30
CA GLN A 156 -28.72 -3.52 -23.38
C GLN A 156 -29.02 -2.02 -23.46
N PHE A 157 -28.81 -1.25 -22.38
CA PHE A 157 -29.00 0.21 -22.39
C PHE A 157 -27.91 0.91 -23.19
N PHE A 158 -26.73 0.30 -23.31
CA PHE A 158 -25.55 0.85 -23.99
C PHE A 158 -25.43 0.33 -25.42
N THR A 159 -26.49 0.54 -26.20
CA THR A 159 -26.59 0.15 -27.62
C THR A 159 -26.52 1.37 -28.53
N GLY A 160 -25.93 1.20 -29.72
CA GLY A 160 -25.78 2.25 -30.72
C GLY A 160 -24.79 3.34 -30.29
N LYS A 161 -25.25 4.60 -30.25
CA LYS A 161 -24.41 5.75 -29.85
C LYS A 161 -24.24 5.89 -28.34
N ARG A 162 -25.08 5.22 -27.53
CA ARG A 162 -25.00 5.26 -26.07
C ARG A 162 -23.86 4.36 -25.63
N ARG A 163 -22.79 4.97 -25.12
CA ARG A 163 -21.59 4.26 -24.64
C ARG A 163 -21.41 4.54 -23.15
N PRO A 164 -20.90 3.57 -22.37
CA PRO A 164 -20.57 3.80 -20.97
C PRO A 164 -19.44 4.82 -20.85
N TRP A 165 -19.42 5.52 -19.72
CA TRP A 165 -18.33 6.40 -19.36
C TRP A 165 -17.04 5.59 -19.16
N ARG A 166 -15.91 6.10 -19.64
CA ARG A 166 -14.63 5.39 -19.65
C ARG A 166 -13.63 5.96 -18.67
N ALA A 167 -13.69 7.27 -18.40
CA ALA A 167 -12.67 7.91 -17.58
C ALA A 167 -13.24 9.00 -16.65
N PHE A 168 -12.92 8.89 -15.36
CA PHE A 168 -13.25 9.88 -14.33
C PHE A 168 -11.99 10.44 -13.69
N LEU A 169 -11.97 11.75 -13.49
CA LEU A 169 -10.96 12.44 -12.70
C LEU A 169 -11.59 12.91 -11.39
N LEU A 170 -11.11 12.40 -10.26
CA LEU A 170 -11.41 12.87 -8.92
C LEU A 170 -10.35 13.92 -8.53
N TYR A 171 -10.77 15.13 -8.19
CA TYR A 171 -9.83 16.16 -7.76
C TYR A 171 -10.33 16.94 -6.56
N GLY A 172 -9.41 17.51 -5.79
CA GLY A 172 -9.76 18.33 -4.64
C GLY A 172 -8.64 18.35 -3.60
N PRO A 173 -8.85 19.00 -2.46
CA PRO A 173 -7.82 19.14 -1.43
C PRO A 173 -7.25 17.80 -0.96
N PRO A 174 -6.02 17.78 -0.42
CA PRO A 174 -5.46 16.58 0.17
C PRO A 174 -6.31 16.10 1.37
N GLY A 175 -6.39 14.79 1.55
CA GLY A 175 -7.09 14.20 2.71
C GLY A 175 -8.62 14.20 2.65
N THR A 176 -9.23 14.45 1.49
CA THR A 176 -10.70 14.39 1.30
C THR A 176 -11.24 13.00 0.93
N GLY A 177 -10.37 11.99 0.81
CA GLY A 177 -10.79 10.61 0.58
C GLY A 177 -10.94 10.17 -0.87
N LYS A 178 -10.31 10.86 -1.84
CA LYS A 178 -10.31 10.47 -3.28
C LYS A 178 -9.92 9.00 -3.51
N SER A 179 -8.78 8.57 -2.97
CA SER A 179 -8.30 7.19 -3.09
C SER A 179 -9.18 6.21 -2.29
N TYR A 180 -9.81 6.68 -1.20
CA TYR A 180 -10.75 5.87 -0.41
C TYR A 180 -12.07 5.63 -1.15
N LEU A 181 -12.57 6.64 -1.85
CA LEU A 181 -13.74 6.54 -2.73
C LEU A 181 -13.48 5.58 -3.89
N ALA A 182 -12.31 5.64 -4.54
CA ALA A 182 -11.95 4.71 -5.60
C ALA A 182 -11.92 3.25 -5.12
N LYS A 183 -11.43 2.99 -3.91
CA LYS A 183 -11.47 1.67 -3.27
C LYS A 183 -12.89 1.21 -2.97
N ALA A 184 -13.77 2.11 -2.55
CA ALA A 184 -15.18 1.79 -2.33
C ALA A 184 -15.88 1.37 -3.64
N VAL A 185 -15.64 2.10 -4.73
CA VAL A 185 -16.17 1.77 -6.06
C VAL A 185 -15.74 0.36 -6.48
N ALA A 186 -14.45 0.04 -6.29
CA ALA A 186 -13.91 -1.24 -6.68
C ALA A 186 -14.47 -2.42 -5.88
N THR A 187 -14.66 -2.22 -4.58
CA THR A 187 -15.28 -3.23 -3.69
C THR A 187 -16.70 -3.55 -4.13
N GLU A 188 -17.48 -2.52 -4.44
CA GLU A 188 -18.92 -2.61 -4.72
C GLU A 188 -19.22 -3.08 -6.14
N ALA A 189 -18.29 -2.85 -7.07
CA ALA A 189 -18.38 -3.32 -8.44
C ALA A 189 -17.94 -4.79 -8.63
N ASP A 190 -17.43 -5.44 -7.57
CA ASP A 190 -16.77 -6.75 -7.60
C ASP A 190 -15.81 -6.91 -8.81
N SER A 191 -15.13 -5.81 -9.16
CA SER A 191 -14.30 -5.70 -10.36
C SER A 191 -12.83 -5.75 -10.00
N THR A 192 -11.99 -6.21 -10.92
CA THR A 192 -10.54 -6.26 -10.70
C THR A 192 -9.98 -4.84 -10.58
N PHE A 193 -9.35 -4.52 -9.45
CA PHE A 193 -8.77 -3.19 -9.20
C PHE A 193 -7.27 -3.20 -9.49
N PHE A 194 -6.88 -2.39 -10.47
CA PHE A 194 -5.49 -2.16 -10.84
C PHE A 194 -5.07 -0.79 -10.29
N SER A 195 -4.37 -0.78 -9.16
CA SER A 195 -3.85 0.48 -8.60
C SER A 195 -2.42 0.72 -9.09
N PHE A 196 -2.14 1.93 -9.60
CA PHE A 196 -0.77 2.38 -9.83
C PHE A 196 -0.56 3.79 -9.28
N SER A 197 0.61 3.98 -8.65
CA SER A 197 1.06 5.26 -8.10
C SER A 197 2.47 5.53 -8.60
N SER A 198 2.84 6.80 -8.71
CA SER A 198 4.06 7.30 -9.36
C SER A 198 5.38 6.87 -8.75
N VAL A 199 5.35 6.09 -7.67
CA VAL A 199 6.49 5.30 -7.23
C VAL A 199 6.54 4.04 -8.10
N MET A 200 7.17 4.14 -9.28
CA MET A 200 7.69 2.97 -10.01
C MET A 200 8.77 2.31 -9.15
N GLN A 201 8.37 1.57 -8.12
CA GLN A 201 9.25 0.62 -7.44
C GLN A 201 9.31 -0.63 -8.29
N LEU A 202 10.32 -0.66 -9.16
CA LEU A 202 10.80 -1.93 -9.72
C LEU A 202 11.02 -2.93 -8.57
N PRO A 203 10.74 -4.22 -8.76
CA PRO A 203 10.95 -5.22 -7.73
C PRO A 203 12.44 -5.23 -7.29
N PRO A 204 12.74 -5.47 -5.99
CA PRO A 204 14.11 -5.50 -5.47
C PRO A 204 15.04 -6.46 -6.23
N SER A 205 14.49 -7.52 -6.84
CA SER A 205 15.21 -8.50 -7.65
C SER A 205 15.92 -7.88 -8.86
N PHE A 206 15.43 -6.76 -9.40
CA PHE A 206 16.05 -6.07 -10.54
C PHE A 206 17.26 -5.21 -10.14
N TYR A 207 17.37 -4.78 -8.88
CA TYR A 207 18.48 -3.94 -8.40
C TYR A 207 19.77 -4.72 -8.12
N LEU A 208 19.67 -6.04 -7.97
CA LEU A 208 20.80 -6.92 -7.69
C LEU A 208 21.55 -7.39 -8.94
N GLU A 209 20.98 -7.24 -10.15
CA GLU A 209 21.54 -7.82 -11.38
C GLU A 209 22.52 -6.91 -12.13
N LYS A 210 22.61 -5.60 -11.78
CA LYS A 210 23.53 -4.67 -12.45
C LYS A 210 24.40 -3.92 -11.45
N GLY A 211 25.50 -4.57 -11.06
CA GLY A 211 26.65 -3.89 -10.47
C GLY A 211 27.17 -2.83 -11.44
N ILE A 212 26.99 -1.56 -11.10
CA ILE A 212 27.59 -0.45 -11.83
C ILE A 212 28.46 0.32 -10.85
N GLY A 213 29.77 0.11 -11.00
CA GLY A 213 30.78 1.02 -10.50
C GLY A 213 30.62 2.38 -11.17
N GLY A 214 30.61 3.42 -10.35
CA GLY A 214 30.56 4.80 -10.79
C GLY A 214 30.88 5.69 -9.59
N SER A 215 32.10 6.22 -9.58
CA SER A 215 32.60 7.09 -8.53
C SER A 215 31.88 8.44 -8.55
N SER A 216 31.11 8.74 -7.52
CA SER A 216 30.95 10.12 -7.05
C SER A 216 30.79 10.10 -5.53
N LYS A 217 31.69 10.80 -4.84
CA LYS A 217 31.92 10.69 -3.38
C LYS A 217 30.95 11.50 -2.52
N ASP A 218 29.95 12.15 -3.09
CA ASP A 218 29.17 13.16 -2.36
C ASP A 218 27.84 12.63 -1.77
N GLY A 219 27.47 11.36 -2.03
CA GLY A 219 26.26 10.74 -1.47
C GLY A 219 26.43 10.05 -0.11
N LEU A 220 27.66 9.80 0.35
CA LEU A 220 27.91 8.99 1.56
C LEU A 220 27.87 9.79 2.87
N LEU A 221 27.91 11.13 2.82
CA LEU A 221 27.92 11.97 4.03
C LEU A 221 26.54 12.12 4.69
N CYS A 222 25.43 12.01 3.93
CA CYS A 222 24.08 12.15 4.50
C CYS A 222 23.62 10.92 5.30
N MET A 223 24.17 9.73 5.05
CA MET A 223 23.76 8.52 5.80
C MET A 223 24.49 8.36 7.16
N HIS A 224 25.68 8.91 7.32
CA HIS A 224 26.46 8.74 8.56
C HIS A 224 25.96 9.59 9.73
N HIS A 225 25.24 10.70 9.48
CA HIS A 225 24.72 11.55 10.57
C HIS A 225 23.38 11.07 11.13
N TRP A 226 22.62 10.27 10.37
CA TRP A 226 21.30 9.79 10.78
C TRP A 226 21.34 8.50 11.62
N ILE A 227 22.33 7.64 11.41
CA ILE A 227 22.48 6.38 12.18
C ILE A 227 22.91 6.65 13.64
N LEU A 228 23.60 7.75 13.91
CA LEU A 228 24.03 8.11 15.27
C LEU A 228 22.93 8.70 16.17
N MET A 229 21.78 9.11 15.62
CA MET A 229 20.64 9.59 16.44
C MET A 229 19.61 8.51 16.78
N ALA A 230 19.62 7.37 16.07
CA ALA A 230 18.69 6.26 16.35
C ALA A 230 19.12 5.37 17.53
N ASP A 231 20.39 5.44 17.96
CA ASP A 231 20.97 4.56 19.00
C ASP A 231 20.74 5.04 20.45
N ARG A 232 19.95 6.10 20.68
CA ARG A 232 19.68 6.64 22.03
C ARG A 232 18.30 6.35 22.62
N TRP A 233 17.49 5.53 21.96
CA TRP A 233 16.18 5.11 22.46
C TRP A 233 16.05 3.58 22.44
N GLN A 234 16.70 2.92 23.39
CA GLN A 234 16.32 1.56 23.79
C GLN A 234 16.47 1.40 25.30
N TYR A 235 15.65 0.49 25.86
CA TYR A 235 15.28 0.23 27.27
C TYR A 235 14.07 1.09 27.74
N SER A 236 12.86 0.57 27.92
CA SER A 236 12.44 -0.80 28.26
C SER A 236 10.94 -1.07 27.98
N HIS A 237 10.62 -2.36 27.79
CA HIS A 237 9.31 -3.04 27.83
C HIS A 237 8.44 -3.16 26.56
N ILE A 238 8.69 -4.28 25.88
CA ILE A 238 7.76 -5.29 25.30
C ILE A 238 6.26 -5.05 25.58
N VAL A 239 5.49 -4.86 24.50
CA VAL A 239 4.11 -5.36 24.36
C VAL A 239 3.91 -5.93 22.96
N VAL A 240 3.20 -7.06 22.93
CA VAL A 240 2.90 -7.98 21.85
C VAL A 240 2.00 -7.37 20.76
N CYS A 241 2.27 -7.81 19.52
CA CYS A 241 1.53 -7.70 18.27
C CYS A 241 0.04 -7.30 18.30
N SER A 242 -0.32 -6.37 17.41
CA SER A 242 -1.43 -6.56 16.47
C SER A 242 -1.15 -5.79 15.18
N ASN A 243 -1.29 -6.50 14.06
CA ASN A 243 -1.11 -6.09 12.66
C ASN A 243 -1.25 -4.58 12.35
N ARG A 244 -0.10 -3.93 12.12
CA ARG A 244 0.03 -2.83 11.15
C ARG A 244 1.53 -2.57 10.92
N PHE A 245 2.03 -2.96 9.76
CA PHE A 245 3.38 -2.59 9.33
C PHE A 245 3.48 -1.06 9.26
N PRO A 246 4.55 -0.44 9.82
CA PRO A 246 4.86 0.94 9.51
C PRO A 246 5.37 0.98 8.06
N THR A 247 4.57 1.51 7.15
CA THR A 247 5.01 1.88 5.81
C THR A 247 6.03 3.02 5.95
N PHE A 248 7.32 2.68 5.87
CA PHE A 248 8.39 3.66 5.70
C PHE A 248 8.36 4.16 4.25
N SER A 249 7.85 5.36 4.02
CA SER A 249 8.01 6.08 2.76
C SER A 249 9.37 6.77 2.75
N ALA A 250 10.39 6.10 2.23
CA ALA A 250 11.62 6.77 1.82
C ALA A 250 11.33 7.53 0.50
N SER A 251 11.29 8.86 0.57
CA SER A 251 11.23 9.73 -0.61
C SER A 251 12.57 9.64 -1.36
N VAL A 252 12.65 8.75 -2.35
CA VAL A 252 13.68 8.79 -3.38
C VAL A 252 13.12 9.57 -4.55
N SER A 253 13.83 10.62 -4.97
CA SER A 253 13.44 11.45 -6.12
C SER A 253 13.28 10.59 -7.37
N SER A 254 12.13 10.69 -8.03
CA SER A 254 11.76 9.91 -9.23
C SER A 254 12.69 10.12 -10.44
N SER A 255 13.61 11.07 -10.36
CA SER A 255 14.55 11.47 -11.42
C SER A 255 15.62 10.41 -11.74
N ASP A 256 16.02 9.58 -10.77
CA ASP A 256 17.19 8.69 -10.92
C ASP A 256 16.85 7.24 -11.28
N LEU A 257 15.59 6.83 -11.11
CA LEU A 257 15.12 5.48 -11.44
C LEU A 257 14.68 5.34 -12.91
N VAL A 258 14.18 6.44 -13.49
CA VAL A 258 13.67 6.47 -14.87
C VAL A 258 14.79 6.55 -15.90
N SER A 259 16.01 6.94 -15.51
CA SER A 259 17.11 7.23 -16.44
C SER A 259 17.91 6.01 -16.90
N LYS A 260 17.80 4.85 -16.23
CA LYS A 260 18.66 3.67 -16.53
C LYS A 260 18.04 2.63 -17.47
N TRP A 261 16.74 2.74 -17.77
CA TRP A 261 15.99 1.80 -18.62
C TRP A 261 15.11 2.55 -19.62
N MET A 262 15.77 3.07 -20.66
CA MET A 262 15.16 3.86 -21.72
C MET A 262 14.29 2.97 -22.62
N GLY A 263 12.96 3.02 -22.47
CA GLY A 263 11.98 2.34 -23.34
C GLY A 263 11.07 1.30 -22.65
N GLU A 264 11.35 0.88 -21.42
CA GLU A 264 10.49 -0.08 -20.71
C GLU A 264 9.21 0.56 -20.15
N SER A 265 9.26 1.84 -19.77
CA SER A 265 8.14 2.52 -19.11
C SER A 265 6.88 2.65 -19.97
N GLU A 266 7.03 2.72 -21.30
CA GLU A 266 5.93 2.74 -22.26
C GLU A 266 5.25 1.37 -22.36
N LYS A 267 6.07 0.31 -22.48
CA LYS A 267 5.59 -1.08 -22.49
C LYS A 267 4.83 -1.42 -21.19
N LEU A 268 5.23 -0.85 -20.05
CA LEU A 268 4.52 -1.04 -18.78
C LEU A 268 3.08 -0.50 -18.83
N VAL A 269 2.87 0.70 -19.39
CA VAL A 269 1.52 1.29 -19.54
C VAL A 269 0.70 0.46 -20.53
N SER A 270 1.29 0.08 -21.66
CA SER A 270 0.61 -0.76 -22.66
C SER A 270 0.14 -2.09 -22.08
N ASN A 271 1.05 -2.80 -21.41
CA ASN A 271 0.75 -4.09 -20.79
C ASN A 271 -0.26 -3.97 -19.62
N LEU A 272 -0.22 -2.88 -18.84
CA LEU A 272 -1.22 -2.63 -17.80
C LEU A 272 -2.63 -2.57 -18.38
N PHE A 273 -2.82 -1.81 -19.46
CA PHE A 273 -4.11 -1.71 -20.13
C PHE A 273 -4.52 -3.04 -20.80
N GLU A 274 -3.57 -3.80 -21.32
CA GLU A 274 -3.82 -5.15 -21.85
C GLU A 274 -4.32 -6.10 -20.74
N MET A 275 -3.61 -6.18 -19.61
CA MET A 275 -4.00 -6.99 -18.45
C MET A 275 -5.37 -6.59 -17.90
N ALA A 276 -5.66 -5.29 -17.89
CA ALA A 276 -6.96 -4.77 -17.48
C ALA A 276 -8.08 -5.19 -18.45
N ARG A 277 -7.82 -5.20 -19.76
CA ARG A 277 -8.76 -5.70 -20.78
C ARG A 277 -9.01 -7.20 -20.64
N ASP A 278 -7.96 -7.99 -20.39
CA ASP A 278 -8.06 -9.43 -20.19
C ASP A 278 -8.87 -9.77 -18.93
N SER A 279 -8.73 -8.94 -17.89
CA SER A 279 -9.43 -9.10 -16.61
C SER A 279 -10.75 -8.33 -16.53
N ALA A 280 -11.32 -7.92 -17.67
CA ALA A 280 -12.53 -7.09 -17.70
C ALA A 280 -13.78 -7.86 -17.19
N PRO A 281 -14.66 -7.25 -16.38
CA PRO A 281 -14.70 -5.84 -15.99
C PRO A 281 -13.62 -5.46 -14.96
N SER A 282 -12.94 -4.34 -15.22
CA SER A 282 -11.80 -3.89 -14.43
C SER A 282 -11.76 -2.37 -14.28
N ILE A 283 -11.14 -1.93 -13.19
CA ILE A 283 -10.94 -0.53 -12.86
C ILE A 283 -9.44 -0.28 -12.75
N ILE A 284 -8.93 0.65 -13.56
CA ILE A 284 -7.57 1.18 -13.45
C ILE A 284 -7.63 2.44 -12.60
N PHE A 285 -6.97 2.44 -11.45
CA PHE A 285 -6.85 3.60 -10.57
C PHE A 285 -5.45 4.21 -10.64
N ILE A 286 -5.41 5.50 -10.96
CA ILE A 286 -4.20 6.32 -11.08
C ILE A 286 -4.19 7.33 -9.95
N ASP A 287 -3.39 7.10 -8.91
CA ASP A 287 -3.23 8.12 -7.86
C ASP A 287 -2.16 9.14 -8.27
N GLU A 288 -2.36 10.40 -7.87
CA GLU A 288 -1.48 11.52 -8.18
C GLU A 288 -1.12 11.66 -9.66
N ILE A 289 -2.12 11.60 -10.55
CA ILE A 289 -1.90 11.61 -12.02
C ILE A 289 -1.10 12.84 -12.50
N ASP A 290 -1.14 13.96 -11.76
CA ASP A 290 -0.36 15.18 -12.02
C ASP A 290 1.15 14.93 -12.05
N SER A 291 1.65 13.97 -11.26
CA SER A 291 3.08 13.63 -11.25
C SER A 291 3.55 12.92 -12.52
N LEU A 292 2.64 12.31 -13.30
CA LEU A 292 2.93 11.67 -14.59
C LEU A 292 2.51 12.55 -15.78
N CYS A 293 1.53 13.42 -15.59
CA CYS A 293 0.83 14.13 -16.64
C CYS A 293 0.82 15.66 -16.45
N GLY A 294 1.89 16.22 -15.87
CA GLY A 294 2.09 17.67 -15.74
C GLY A 294 2.09 18.42 -17.07
N GLN A 295 1.95 19.76 -17.06
CA GLN A 295 1.92 20.58 -18.28
C GLN A 295 3.19 20.39 -19.15
N ARG A 296 3.02 20.27 -20.47
CA ARG A 296 4.15 20.18 -21.42
C ARG A 296 4.91 21.51 -21.43
N GLY A 297 6.23 21.46 -21.26
CA GLY A 297 7.11 22.62 -21.49
C GLY A 297 7.79 23.21 -20.27
N GLU A 298 7.64 22.64 -19.07
CA GLU A 298 8.61 22.90 -18.01
C GLU A 298 9.97 22.33 -18.46
N GLY A 299 11.00 23.18 -18.52
CA GLY A 299 12.31 22.90 -19.15
C GLY A 299 13.13 21.75 -18.58
N ASN A 300 12.55 20.93 -17.69
CA ASN A 300 13.15 19.77 -17.04
C ASN A 300 12.37 18.46 -17.27
N GLU A 301 11.36 18.43 -18.16
CA GLU A 301 10.59 17.21 -18.40
C GLU A 301 11.45 16.13 -19.10
N SER A 302 11.63 14.99 -18.43
CA SER A 302 12.34 13.84 -18.98
C SER A 302 11.67 13.29 -20.24
N GLU A 303 12.47 12.87 -21.21
CA GLU A 303 12.00 12.25 -22.45
C GLU A 303 11.14 10.99 -22.16
N ALA A 304 11.48 10.26 -21.11
CA ALA A 304 10.70 9.11 -20.65
C ALA A 304 9.29 9.51 -20.15
N SER A 305 9.16 10.64 -19.45
CA SER A 305 7.86 11.16 -19.01
C SER A 305 6.95 11.50 -20.19
N ARG A 306 7.52 12.12 -21.24
CA ARG A 306 6.79 12.44 -22.48
C ARG A 306 6.28 11.20 -23.21
N ARG A 307 7.08 10.12 -23.25
CA ARG A 307 6.67 8.84 -23.84
C ARG A 307 5.55 8.18 -23.05
N ILE A 308 5.68 8.08 -21.72
CA ILE A 308 4.63 7.55 -20.82
C ILE A 308 3.31 8.30 -21.02
N LYS A 309 3.36 9.64 -21.04
CA LYS A 309 2.19 10.48 -21.25
C LYS A 309 1.55 10.29 -22.63
N THR A 310 2.37 10.10 -23.66
CA THR A 310 1.89 9.84 -25.02
C THR A 310 1.19 8.48 -25.09
N GLU A 311 1.78 7.45 -24.51
CA GLU A 311 1.18 6.11 -24.46
C GLU A 311 -0.09 6.07 -23.63
N LEU A 312 -0.12 6.73 -22.46
CA LEU A 312 -1.34 6.83 -21.66
C LEU A 312 -2.47 7.51 -22.45
N LEU A 313 -2.17 8.55 -23.24
CA LEU A 313 -3.16 9.20 -24.11
C LEU A 313 -3.69 8.26 -25.20
N VAL A 314 -2.81 7.46 -25.80
CA VAL A 314 -3.17 6.47 -26.85
C VAL A 314 -4.07 5.39 -26.25
N GLN A 315 -3.69 4.82 -25.10
CA GLN A 315 -4.45 3.78 -24.41
C GLN A 315 -5.82 4.29 -23.93
N MET A 316 -5.88 5.48 -23.33
CA MET A 316 -7.15 6.10 -22.92
C MET A 316 -8.08 6.43 -24.10
N GLN A 317 -7.51 6.72 -25.28
CA GLN A 317 -8.34 6.94 -26.48
C GLN A 317 -9.01 5.64 -26.95
N GLY A 318 -8.39 4.48 -26.69
CA GLY A 318 -8.91 3.17 -27.08
C GLY A 318 -8.95 2.96 -28.59
N VAL A 319 -8.00 3.56 -29.32
CA VAL A 319 -7.89 3.34 -30.77
C VAL A 319 -7.53 1.88 -31.01
N GLY A 320 -8.40 1.14 -31.71
CA GLY A 320 -8.15 -0.26 -32.08
C GLY A 320 -8.64 -1.32 -31.08
N HIS A 321 -9.21 -0.95 -29.93
CA HIS A 321 -9.66 -1.89 -28.89
C HIS A 321 -11.11 -1.67 -28.44
N ASN A 322 -11.78 -2.75 -28.03
CA ASN A 322 -13.16 -2.70 -27.53
C ASN A 322 -13.17 -2.46 -26.00
N ASP A 323 -12.80 -1.24 -25.60
CA ASP A 323 -12.58 -0.85 -24.20
C ASP A 323 -13.87 -0.59 -23.39
N GLN A 324 -14.99 -1.24 -23.75
CA GLN A 324 -16.30 -0.92 -23.17
C GLN A 324 -16.46 -1.36 -21.70
N LYS A 325 -15.50 -2.12 -21.16
CA LYS A 325 -15.56 -2.71 -19.81
C LYS A 325 -14.37 -2.34 -18.92
N VAL A 326 -13.52 -1.41 -19.36
CA VAL A 326 -12.39 -0.91 -18.57
C VAL A 326 -12.68 0.55 -18.20
N LEU A 327 -12.69 0.83 -16.89
CA LEU A 327 -12.88 2.17 -16.34
C LEU A 327 -11.54 2.71 -15.84
N VAL A 328 -11.20 3.93 -16.22
CA VAL A 328 -10.05 4.66 -15.69
C VAL A 328 -10.52 5.66 -14.64
N LEU A 329 -10.11 5.47 -13.39
CA LEU A 329 -10.28 6.43 -12.30
C LEU A 329 -8.92 7.08 -12.04
N ALA A 330 -8.86 8.41 -12.03
CA ALA A 330 -7.64 9.13 -11.66
C ALA A 330 -7.92 10.06 -10.48
N ALA A 331 -6.94 10.25 -9.59
CA ALA A 331 -7.00 11.19 -8.49
C ALA A 331 -5.87 12.23 -8.60
N THR A 332 -6.15 13.48 -8.25
CA THR A 332 -5.13 14.53 -8.16
C THR A 332 -5.45 15.57 -7.09
N ASN A 333 -4.41 16.12 -6.47
CA ASN A 333 -4.51 17.29 -5.60
C ASN A 333 -4.26 18.61 -6.36
N THR A 334 -3.67 18.57 -7.56
CA THR A 334 -3.29 19.78 -8.32
C THR A 334 -3.89 19.77 -9.74
N PRO A 335 -5.23 19.89 -9.88
CA PRO A 335 -5.89 19.74 -11.17
C PRO A 335 -5.47 20.78 -12.23
N TYR A 336 -4.95 21.94 -11.80
CA TYR A 336 -4.44 23.01 -12.67
C TYR A 336 -3.08 22.68 -13.31
N ALA A 337 -2.28 21.81 -12.67
CA ALA A 337 -1.00 21.37 -13.21
C ALA A 337 -1.16 20.27 -14.27
N LEU A 338 -2.37 19.70 -14.40
CA LEU A 338 -2.65 18.63 -15.34
C LEU A 338 -2.66 19.13 -16.79
N ASP A 339 -2.01 18.39 -17.67
CA ASP A 339 -1.98 18.66 -19.10
C ASP A 339 -3.37 18.74 -19.73
N GLN A 340 -3.57 19.72 -20.61
CA GLN A 340 -4.85 19.95 -21.27
C GLN A 340 -5.31 18.76 -22.12
N ALA A 341 -4.39 18.03 -22.78
CA ALA A 341 -4.76 16.88 -23.61
C ALA A 341 -5.24 15.70 -22.75
N ILE A 342 -4.59 15.47 -21.61
CA ILE A 342 -5.01 14.47 -20.61
C ILE A 342 -6.36 14.87 -20.01
N ARG A 343 -6.51 16.14 -19.61
CA ARG A 343 -7.77 16.66 -19.07
C ARG A 343 -8.96 16.45 -20.01
N ARG A 344 -8.75 16.48 -21.33
CA ARG A 344 -9.78 16.23 -22.36
C ARG A 344 -10.14 14.74 -22.54
N ARG A 345 -9.36 13.80 -22.00
CA ARG A 345 -9.64 12.36 -22.04
C ARG A 345 -10.49 11.87 -20.89
N PHE A 346 -10.64 12.66 -19.83
CA PHE A 346 -11.61 12.39 -18.78
C PHE A 346 -13.00 12.86 -19.21
N ASP A 347 -13.94 11.93 -19.21
CA ASP A 347 -15.33 12.19 -19.56
C ASP A 347 -16.00 13.04 -18.47
N LYS A 348 -15.71 12.73 -17.21
CA LYS A 348 -16.20 13.45 -16.02
C LYS A 348 -15.05 13.86 -15.11
N ARG A 349 -15.18 15.06 -14.54
CA ARG A 349 -14.20 15.66 -13.63
C ARG A 349 -14.94 16.06 -12.36
N ILE A 350 -14.87 15.22 -11.33
CA ILE A 350 -15.64 15.35 -10.10
C ILE A 350 -14.80 16.03 -9.03
N TYR A 351 -15.28 17.17 -8.54
CA TYR A 351 -14.71 17.84 -7.39
C TYR A 351 -15.07 17.12 -6.09
N ILE A 352 -14.07 16.79 -5.28
CA ILE A 352 -14.23 16.18 -3.95
C ILE A 352 -13.93 17.26 -2.89
N PRO A 353 -14.96 17.94 -2.36
CA PRO A 353 -14.79 19.04 -1.41
C PRO A 353 -14.38 18.55 0.00
N LEU A 354 -14.13 19.50 0.89
CA LEU A 354 -14.06 19.22 2.32
C LEU A 354 -15.41 18.69 2.83
N PRO A 355 -15.42 17.79 3.83
CA PRO A 355 -16.64 17.18 4.34
C PRO A 355 -17.56 18.21 5.01
N ASP A 356 -18.87 18.05 4.83
CA ASP A 356 -19.91 18.85 5.49
C ASP A 356 -20.09 18.43 6.97
N VAL A 357 -20.96 19.12 7.72
CA VAL A 357 -21.17 18.83 9.14
C VAL A 357 -21.64 17.39 9.36
N LYS A 358 -22.55 16.87 8.52
CA LYS A 358 -23.05 15.51 8.64
C LYS A 358 -21.97 14.47 8.31
N ALA A 359 -21.18 14.69 7.25
CA ALA A 359 -20.06 13.83 6.92
C ALA A 359 -19.01 13.81 8.03
N ARG A 360 -18.64 14.97 8.61
CA ARG A 360 -17.71 15.03 9.75
C ARG A 360 -18.24 14.29 10.97
N GLN A 361 -19.52 14.43 11.28
CA GLN A 361 -20.18 13.68 12.37
C GLN A 361 -20.05 12.16 12.15
N HIS A 362 -20.33 11.69 10.93
CA HIS A 362 -20.18 10.28 10.56
C HIS A 362 -18.72 9.82 10.65
N MET A 363 -17.77 10.62 10.15
CA MET A 363 -16.33 10.31 10.20
C MET A 363 -15.84 10.14 11.64
N PHE A 364 -16.29 10.97 12.60
CA PHE A 364 -15.94 10.80 14.01
C PHE A 364 -16.42 9.45 14.57
N LYS A 365 -17.64 9.02 14.21
CA LYS A 365 -18.18 7.71 14.63
C LYS A 365 -17.40 6.56 14.02
N VAL A 366 -17.16 6.61 12.71
CA VAL A 366 -16.41 5.58 11.98
C VAL A 366 -14.99 5.45 12.54
N HIS A 367 -14.32 6.56 12.84
CA HIS A 367 -12.95 6.52 13.37
C HIS A 367 -12.84 6.11 14.84
N LEU A 368 -13.87 6.32 15.66
CA LEU A 368 -13.91 5.78 17.03
C LEU A 368 -14.16 4.26 17.04
N GLY A 369 -14.95 3.77 16.09
CA GLY A 369 -15.31 2.36 15.99
C GLY A 369 -15.98 1.85 17.26
N ASP A 370 -15.57 0.67 17.72
CA ASP A 370 -16.12 0.01 18.90
C ASP A 370 -15.43 0.42 20.22
N THR A 371 -14.59 1.47 20.20
CA THR A 371 -13.87 1.93 21.39
C THR A 371 -14.86 2.46 22.44
N PRO A 372 -14.81 1.99 23.70
CA PRO A 372 -15.71 2.48 24.74
C PRO A 372 -15.63 3.99 24.95
N HIS A 373 -16.79 4.66 24.84
CA HIS A 373 -16.91 6.10 25.00
C HIS A 373 -18.24 6.50 25.65
N ASN A 374 -18.26 7.66 26.31
CA ASN A 374 -19.46 8.22 26.94
C ASN A 374 -20.08 9.36 26.11
N LEU A 375 -19.79 9.42 24.81
CA LEU A 375 -20.28 10.46 23.90
C LEU A 375 -21.71 10.20 23.44
N THR A 376 -22.51 11.26 23.36
CA THR A 376 -23.86 11.25 22.81
C THR A 376 -23.88 11.69 21.33
N GLU A 377 -25.00 11.46 20.64
CA GLU A 377 -25.22 11.98 19.28
C GLU A 377 -25.03 13.50 19.18
N SER A 378 -25.48 14.24 20.20
CA SER A 378 -25.29 15.70 20.28
C SER A 378 -23.82 16.09 20.44
N ASP A 379 -23.01 15.28 21.14
CA ASP A 379 -21.58 15.54 21.25
C ASP A 379 -20.89 15.40 19.89
N PHE A 380 -21.24 14.37 19.10
CA PHE A 380 -20.71 14.22 17.73
C PHE A 380 -21.10 15.37 16.83
N GLU A 381 -22.33 15.86 16.92
CA GLU A 381 -22.77 17.04 16.17
C GLU A 381 -21.98 18.30 16.58
N ASN A 382 -21.75 18.49 17.88
CA ASN A 382 -20.94 19.60 18.39
C ASN A 382 -19.47 19.51 17.92
N LEU A 383 -18.88 18.31 17.92
CA LEU A 383 -17.53 18.08 17.37
C LEU A 383 -17.46 18.42 15.89
N ALA A 384 -18.46 17.99 15.12
CA ALA A 384 -18.55 18.27 13.69
C ALA A 384 -18.67 19.77 13.38
N ARG A 385 -19.45 20.53 14.17
CA ARG A 385 -19.56 21.99 14.04
C ARG A 385 -18.24 22.72 14.37
N ARG A 386 -17.51 22.25 15.38
CA ARG A 386 -16.24 22.86 15.81
C ARG A 386 -15.04 22.57 14.90
N THR A 387 -15.15 21.54 14.07
CA THR A 387 -14.11 21.11 13.13
C THR A 387 -14.38 21.56 11.70
N GLU A 388 -14.98 22.74 11.56
CA GLU A 388 -15.14 23.37 10.24
C GLU A 388 -13.77 23.59 9.57
N GLY A 389 -13.67 23.21 8.31
CA GLY A 389 -12.43 23.27 7.53
C GLY A 389 -11.50 22.07 7.70
N PHE A 390 -11.83 21.09 8.54
CA PHE A 390 -11.01 19.88 8.70
C PHE A 390 -11.24 18.92 7.52
N SER A 391 -10.15 18.36 7.01
CA SER A 391 -10.17 17.24 6.06
C SER A 391 -10.46 15.90 6.78
N GLY A 392 -10.76 14.85 6.03
CA GLY A 392 -10.89 13.49 6.59
C GLY A 392 -9.60 13.03 7.25
N SER A 393 -8.44 13.39 6.70
CA SER A 393 -7.13 13.14 7.32
C SER A 393 -6.97 13.87 8.66
N ASP A 394 -7.38 15.13 8.76
CA ASP A 394 -7.30 15.90 10.01
C ASP A 394 -8.16 15.27 11.11
N ILE A 395 -9.38 14.83 10.76
CA ILE A 395 -10.28 14.12 11.67
C ILE A 395 -9.66 12.80 12.10
N SER A 396 -9.10 12.02 11.17
CA SER A 396 -8.44 10.75 11.49
C SER A 396 -7.28 10.93 12.47
N VAL A 397 -6.43 11.95 12.26
CA VAL A 397 -5.32 12.27 13.15
C VAL A 397 -5.83 12.74 14.52
N CYS A 398 -6.86 13.58 14.53
CA CYS A 398 -7.50 14.03 15.77
C CYS A 398 -8.03 12.85 16.59
N VAL A 399 -8.79 11.94 15.98
CA VAL A 399 -9.36 10.77 16.68
C VAL A 399 -8.25 9.84 17.15
N LYS A 400 -7.22 9.57 16.34
CA LYS A 400 -6.05 8.78 16.77
C LYS A 400 -5.41 9.35 18.03
N ASP A 401 -5.23 10.66 18.11
CA ASP A 401 -4.65 11.30 19.28
C ASP A 401 -5.57 11.20 20.51
N VAL A 402 -6.89 11.33 20.31
CA VAL A 402 -7.90 11.13 21.37
C VAL A 402 -7.92 9.69 21.89
N LEU A 403 -7.77 8.68 21.03
CA LEU A 403 -7.71 7.27 21.43
C LEU A 403 -6.58 6.99 22.43
N PHE A 404 -5.50 7.79 22.41
CA PHE A 404 -4.39 7.68 23.35
C PHE A 404 -4.56 8.50 24.64
N GLU A 405 -5.52 9.43 24.73
CA GLU A 405 -5.73 10.22 25.96
C GLU A 405 -6.09 9.34 27.18
N PRO A 406 -6.99 8.34 27.10
CA PRO A 406 -7.21 7.40 28.19
C PRO A 406 -5.96 6.64 28.64
N VAL A 407 -5.08 6.29 27.69
CA VAL A 407 -3.82 5.59 27.99
C VAL A 407 -2.90 6.52 28.77
N ARG A 408 -2.74 7.78 28.32
CA ARG A 408 -1.94 8.81 29.03
C ARG A 408 -2.49 9.04 30.44
N LYS A 409 -3.81 9.20 30.59
CA LYS A 409 -4.46 9.32 31.92
C LYS A 409 -4.17 8.13 32.83
N THR A 410 -4.13 6.92 32.29
CA THR A 410 -3.85 5.70 33.06
C THR A 410 -2.39 5.63 33.50
N GLN A 411 -1.47 6.07 32.64
CA GLN A 411 -0.04 6.14 32.95
C GLN A 411 0.28 7.22 34.00
N ASP A 412 -0.38 8.37 33.91
CA ASP A 412 -0.18 9.51 34.82
C ASP A 412 -0.98 9.39 36.13
N ALA A 413 -1.85 8.39 36.24
CA ALA A 413 -2.71 8.21 37.42
C ALA A 413 -1.94 7.75 38.65
N MET A 414 -2.21 8.43 39.78
CA MET A 414 -1.69 8.07 41.10
C MET A 414 -2.71 7.31 41.97
N PHE A 415 -3.97 7.27 41.53
CA PHE A 415 -5.07 6.63 42.26
C PHE A 415 -5.87 5.72 41.33
N PHE A 416 -6.17 4.52 41.80
CA PHE A 416 -7.00 3.55 41.11
C PHE A 416 -8.09 3.02 42.04
N PHE A 417 -9.23 2.67 41.47
CA PHE A 417 -10.28 1.96 42.19
C PHE A 417 -10.57 0.64 41.51
N LYS A 418 -11.11 -0.32 42.28
CA LYS A 418 -11.50 -1.63 41.77
C LYS A 418 -12.97 -1.59 41.34
N THR A 419 -13.22 -1.89 40.08
CA THR A 419 -14.58 -2.03 39.53
C THR A 419 -15.24 -3.32 40.04
N PRO A 420 -16.58 -3.43 39.94
CA PRO A 420 -17.30 -4.66 40.29
C PRO A 420 -16.81 -5.91 39.56
N ASN A 421 -16.25 -5.73 38.35
CA ASN A 421 -15.70 -6.82 37.53
C ASN A 421 -14.25 -7.17 37.91
N ASN A 422 -13.78 -6.74 39.08
CA ASN A 422 -12.43 -7.01 39.59
C ASN A 422 -11.29 -6.36 38.76
N MET A 423 -11.61 -5.34 37.94
CA MET A 423 -10.67 -4.61 37.09
C MET A 423 -10.31 -3.27 37.73
N TRP A 424 -9.06 -2.83 37.58
CA TRP A 424 -8.54 -1.55 38.08
C TRP A 424 -8.71 -0.44 37.05
N MET A 425 -9.28 0.67 37.46
CA MET A 425 -9.44 1.86 36.63
C MET A 425 -8.86 3.10 37.33
N PRO A 426 -8.25 4.03 36.59
CA PRO A 426 -7.72 5.27 37.18
C PRO A 426 -8.88 6.15 37.68
N CYS A 427 -8.67 6.81 38.82
CA CYS A 427 -9.65 7.70 39.45
C CYS A 427 -9.00 8.92 40.10
N GLY A 428 -9.84 9.85 40.54
CA GLY A 428 -9.40 10.97 41.37
C GLY A 428 -9.31 10.58 42.85
N PRO A 429 -8.57 11.35 43.67
CA PRO A 429 -8.36 11.06 45.10
C PRO A 429 -9.63 11.13 45.95
N LYS A 430 -10.69 11.78 45.45
CA LYS A 430 -11.96 11.98 46.15
C LYS A 430 -12.99 10.87 45.88
N GLN A 431 -12.68 9.91 45.01
CA GLN A 431 -13.62 8.86 44.64
C GLN A 431 -13.70 7.80 45.75
N PRO A 432 -14.90 7.34 46.15
CA PRO A 432 -15.03 6.23 47.11
C PRO A 432 -14.34 4.97 46.60
N GLY A 433 -13.50 4.35 47.44
CA GLY A 433 -12.71 3.18 47.05
C GLY A 433 -11.44 3.48 46.24
N ALA A 434 -11.03 4.75 46.16
CA ALA A 434 -9.74 5.12 45.58
C ALA A 434 -8.59 4.62 46.45
N VAL A 435 -7.67 3.88 45.83
CA VAL A 435 -6.43 3.39 46.41
C VAL A 435 -5.29 4.14 45.75
N GLN A 436 -4.39 4.72 46.55
CA GLN A 436 -3.17 5.34 46.03
C GLN A 436 -2.19 4.23 45.61
N ILE A 437 -2.09 4.02 44.30
CA ILE A 437 -1.22 3.01 43.69
C ILE A 437 -0.94 3.43 42.25
N THR A 438 0.26 3.19 41.75
CA THR A 438 0.60 3.51 40.35
C THR A 438 0.36 2.33 39.41
N MET A 439 0.27 2.60 38.10
CA MET A 439 0.17 1.56 37.07
C MET A 439 1.35 0.58 37.14
N GLN A 440 2.57 1.07 37.36
CA GLN A 440 3.79 0.26 37.46
C GLN A 440 3.77 -0.64 38.71
N GLU A 441 3.26 -0.14 39.83
CA GLU A 441 3.11 -0.92 41.06
C GLU A 441 2.05 -2.03 40.91
N LEU A 442 0.93 -1.74 40.25
CA LEU A 442 -0.07 -2.75 39.89
C LEU A 442 0.54 -3.82 38.97
N ALA A 443 1.34 -3.40 37.99
CA ALA A 443 2.03 -4.33 37.10
C ALA A 443 3.06 -5.20 37.84
N ALA A 444 3.84 -4.63 38.76
CA ALA A 444 4.80 -5.36 39.59
C ALA A 444 4.12 -6.41 40.49
N LYS A 445 2.86 -6.19 40.89
CA LYS A 445 2.02 -7.14 41.62
C LYS A 445 1.38 -8.22 40.73
N GLY A 446 1.73 -8.27 39.43
CA GLY A 446 1.16 -9.21 38.48
C GLY A 446 -0.26 -8.88 38.02
N LEU A 447 -0.75 -7.66 38.28
CA LEU A 447 -2.12 -7.23 37.98
C LEU A 447 -2.22 -6.40 36.68
N ALA A 448 -1.17 -6.39 35.85
CA ALA A 448 -1.13 -5.61 34.61
C ALA A 448 -2.31 -5.91 33.67
N ALA A 449 -2.71 -7.18 33.55
CA ALA A 449 -3.83 -7.60 32.70
C ALA A 449 -5.21 -7.16 33.23
N GLN A 450 -5.29 -6.71 34.47
CA GLN A 450 -6.53 -6.27 35.11
C GLN A 450 -6.69 -4.74 35.10
N ILE A 451 -5.81 -4.01 34.40
CA ILE A 451 -5.89 -2.54 34.30
C ILE A 451 -6.68 -2.17 33.05
N LEU A 452 -7.70 -1.32 33.21
CA LEU A 452 -8.45 -0.74 32.10
C LEU A 452 -8.26 0.77 32.03
N PRO A 453 -8.05 1.31 30.81
CA PRO A 453 -8.16 2.74 30.61
C PRO A 453 -9.62 3.21 30.79
N PRO A 454 -9.84 4.48 31.18
CA PRO A 454 -11.17 5.05 31.28
C PRO A 454 -11.82 5.18 29.90
N PRO A 455 -13.16 5.14 29.79
CA PRO A 455 -13.82 5.40 28.52
C PRO A 455 -13.52 6.81 28.02
N ILE A 456 -13.51 6.99 26.71
CA ILE A 456 -13.25 8.30 26.08
C ILE A 456 -14.39 9.25 26.44
N SER A 457 -14.03 10.48 26.82
CA SER A 457 -14.98 11.53 27.16
C SER A 457 -14.82 12.75 26.25
N ARG A 458 -15.82 13.64 26.29
CA ARG A 458 -15.79 14.91 25.54
C ARG A 458 -14.56 15.78 25.89
N SER A 459 -14.10 15.75 27.14
CA SER A 459 -12.92 16.51 27.56
C SER A 459 -11.64 16.09 26.84
N ASP A 460 -11.57 14.83 26.38
CA ASP A 460 -10.41 14.33 25.63
C ASP A 460 -10.35 14.94 24.25
N PHE A 461 -11.51 15.03 23.59
CA PHE A 461 -11.66 15.78 22.34
C PHE A 461 -11.37 17.27 22.54
N ASP A 462 -11.86 17.89 23.62
CA ASP A 462 -11.60 19.31 23.89
C ASP A 462 -10.10 19.61 24.02
N LYS A 463 -9.36 18.75 24.73
CA LYS A 463 -7.91 18.86 24.91
C LYS A 463 -7.15 18.70 23.59
N VAL A 464 -7.53 17.72 22.77
CA VAL A 464 -6.88 17.48 21.47
C VAL A 464 -7.22 18.60 20.48
N LEU A 465 -8.48 19.01 20.38
CA LEU A 465 -8.92 20.05 19.45
C LEU A 465 -8.33 21.42 19.78
N ALA A 466 -7.96 21.70 21.03
CA ALA A 466 -7.30 22.95 21.40
C ALA A 466 -5.94 23.15 20.70
N ARG A 467 -5.21 22.06 20.44
CA ARG A 467 -3.88 22.07 19.79
C ARG A 467 -3.92 21.84 18.28
N GLN A 468 -5.00 21.27 17.75
CA GLN A 468 -5.11 20.95 16.33
C GLN A 468 -5.44 22.20 15.49
N ARG A 469 -4.98 22.17 14.23
CA ARG A 469 -5.23 23.19 13.21
C ARG A 469 -5.57 22.49 11.89
N PRO A 470 -6.47 23.04 11.05
CA PRO A 470 -6.77 22.46 9.75
C PRO A 470 -5.56 22.52 8.83
N THR A 471 -5.36 21.47 8.03
CA THR A 471 -4.21 21.38 7.11
C THR A 471 -4.45 22.16 5.82
N VAL A 472 -5.71 22.30 5.38
CA VAL A 472 -6.07 22.96 4.12
C VAL A 472 -6.36 24.44 4.35
N SER A 473 -5.72 25.32 3.57
CA SER A 473 -5.95 26.77 3.66
C SER A 473 -7.15 27.21 2.81
N LYS A 474 -7.73 28.38 3.13
CA LYS A 474 -8.80 28.97 2.30
C LYS A 474 -8.33 29.29 0.88
N ALA A 475 -7.06 29.70 0.72
CA ALA A 475 -6.49 30.00 -0.59
C ALA A 475 -6.42 28.74 -1.47
N ASP A 476 -6.11 27.58 -0.89
CA ASP A 476 -6.10 26.31 -1.64
C ASP A 476 -7.52 25.96 -2.14
N LEU A 477 -8.53 26.20 -1.32
CA LEU A 477 -9.94 25.97 -1.68
C LEU A 477 -10.37 26.87 -2.84
N GLU A 478 -10.01 28.14 -2.84
CA GLU A 478 -10.34 29.08 -3.92
C GLU A 478 -9.76 28.63 -5.28
N VAL A 479 -8.57 28.03 -5.28
CA VAL A 479 -7.97 27.46 -6.49
C VAL A 479 -8.82 26.30 -7.04
N HIS A 480 -9.28 25.42 -6.16
CA HIS A 480 -10.17 24.32 -6.55
C HIS A 480 -11.54 24.79 -7.01
N GLU A 481 -12.14 25.77 -6.34
CA GLU A 481 -13.42 26.36 -6.74
C GLU A 481 -13.33 27.02 -8.11
N ARG A 482 -12.24 27.76 -8.38
CA ARG A 482 -12.00 28.35 -9.69
C ARG A 482 -11.89 27.29 -10.78
N PHE A 483 -11.09 26.25 -10.54
CA PHE A 483 -10.96 25.14 -11.48
C PHE A 483 -12.31 24.44 -11.72
N THR A 484 -13.12 24.29 -10.68
CA THR A 484 -14.45 23.67 -10.76
C THR A 484 -15.40 24.49 -11.61
N LYS A 485 -15.43 25.81 -11.43
CA LYS A 485 -16.24 26.72 -12.27
C LYS A 485 -15.84 26.69 -13.75
N GLU A 486 -14.55 26.49 -14.04
CA GLU A 486 -14.05 26.50 -15.42
C GLU A 486 -14.15 25.14 -16.12
N PHE A 487 -13.92 24.03 -15.40
CA PHE A 487 -13.69 22.73 -16.02
C PHE A 487 -14.36 21.52 -15.33
N GLY A 488 -14.93 21.69 -14.14
CA GLY A 488 -15.37 20.58 -13.28
C GLY A 488 -16.88 20.41 -13.14
N GLU A 489 -17.26 19.37 -12.41
CA GLU A 489 -18.61 19.11 -11.89
C GLU A 489 -18.52 19.01 -10.35
N GLU A 490 -19.57 19.46 -9.65
CA GLU A 490 -19.66 19.29 -8.19
C GLU A 490 -19.97 17.83 -7.82
N GLY A 491 -19.23 17.31 -6.83
CA GLY A 491 -19.33 15.92 -6.35
C GLY A 491 -19.98 15.76 -4.99
#